data_AF-A0A534NA56-F1
#
_entry.id   AF-A0A534NA56-F1
#
_cell.length_a   1.000
_cell.length_b   1.000
_cell.length_c   1.000
_cell.angle_alpha   90.00
_cell.angle_beta   90.00
_cell.angle_gamma   90.00
#
_symmetry.space_group_name_H-M   'P 1'
#
loop_
_entity.id
_entity.type
_entity.pdbx_description
1 polymer ?
#
loop_
_entity_poly.entity_id
_entity_poly.type
_entity_poly.pdbx_seq_one_letter_code
_entity_poly.pdbx_strand_id
1 'polypeptide(L)'
;MDSQNRLWFAEYGANGIGMFDPKTEKIQEWKLPTPWSAPYHVVPDKNGEIWAGSMWTDLVTRLDPKSGQVTEYLLPRETNIRRVFVDNSTTPVTFWVGNNHGASVIKLEPLD
;
A
#
# COMPACT_ATOMS: atom_id res chain seq x y z
N MET A 1 -7.90 -7.51 -4.17
CA MET A 1 -8.32 -7.62 -5.58
C MET A 1 -8.91 -6.29 -5.99
N ASP A 2 -8.64 -5.81 -7.21
CA ASP A 2 -9.22 -4.55 -7.71
C ASP A 2 -10.49 -4.77 -8.53
N SER A 3 -11.07 -3.69 -9.06
CA SER A 3 -12.29 -3.71 -9.89
C SER A 3 -12.15 -4.46 -11.22
N GLN A 4 -10.93 -4.82 -11.62
CA GLN A 4 -10.64 -5.59 -12.84
C GLN A 4 -10.42 -7.08 -12.56
N ASN A 5 -10.62 -7.52 -11.31
CA ASN A 5 -10.28 -8.84 -10.79
C ASN A 5 -8.77 -9.16 -10.77
N ARG A 6 -7.91 -8.13 -10.75
CA ARG A 6 -6.47 -8.33 -10.59
C ARG A 6 -6.12 -8.53 -9.12
N LEU A 7 -5.24 -9.48 -8.84
CA LEU A 7 -4.77 -9.80 -7.50
C LEU A 7 -3.54 -8.95 -7.19
N TRP A 8 -3.57 -8.25 -6.07
CA TRP A 8 -2.46 -7.42 -5.61
C TRP A 8 -1.87 -8.03 -4.34
N PHE A 9 -0.54 -8.06 -4.25
CA PHE A 9 0.18 -8.61 -3.10
C PHE A 9 1.42 -7.78 -2.77
N ALA A 10 1.81 -7.82 -1.49
CA ALA A 10 3.05 -7.22 -1.03
C ALA A 10 4.19 -8.25 -1.11
N GLU A 11 5.34 -7.86 -1.63
CA GLU A 11 6.53 -8.69 -1.69
C GLU A 11 7.42 -8.42 -0.47
N TYR A 12 7.06 -8.97 0.68
CA TYR A 12 7.73 -8.71 1.97
C TYR A 12 9.27 -8.80 1.90
N GLY A 13 9.81 -9.89 1.35
CA GLY A 13 11.26 -10.08 1.25
C GLY A 13 11.90 -9.43 0.03
N ALA A 14 11.12 -9.11 -1.02
CA ALA A 14 11.64 -8.59 -2.27
C ALA A 14 11.47 -7.07 -2.44
N ASN A 15 10.92 -6.39 -1.43
CA ASN A 15 10.76 -4.93 -1.38
C ASN A 15 9.94 -4.35 -2.54
N GLY A 16 8.77 -4.92 -2.77
CA GLY A 16 7.92 -4.55 -3.90
C GLY A 16 6.43 -4.75 -3.68
N ILE A 17 5.67 -4.30 -4.67
CA ILE A 17 4.25 -4.58 -4.82
C ILE A 17 4.11 -5.39 -6.11
N GLY A 18 3.41 -6.51 -6.04
CA GLY A 18 3.12 -7.36 -7.19
C GLY A 18 1.64 -7.35 -7.54
N MET A 19 1.37 -7.55 -8.83
CA MET A 19 0.03 -7.73 -9.38
C MET A 19 0.02 -8.97 -10.28
N PHE A 20 -0.94 -9.86 -10.06
CA PHE A 20 -1.27 -10.94 -10.97
C PHE A 20 -2.59 -10.63 -11.67
N ASP A 21 -2.60 -10.69 -13.00
CA ASP A 21 -3.80 -10.58 -13.81
C ASP A 21 -4.27 -11.98 -14.25
N PRO A 22 -5.36 -12.51 -13.67
CA PRO A 22 -5.87 -13.83 -14.04
C PRO A 22 -6.32 -13.96 -15.50
N LYS A 23 -6.61 -12.84 -16.20
CA LYS A 23 -7.05 -12.89 -17.60
C LYS A 23 -5.89 -13.13 -18.56
N THR A 24 -4.72 -12.59 -18.23
CA THR A 24 -3.53 -12.69 -19.08
C THR A 24 -2.48 -13.65 -18.52
N GLU A 25 -2.68 -14.14 -17.30
CA GLU A 25 -1.76 -15.01 -16.55
C GLU A 25 -0.37 -14.37 -16.35
N LYS A 26 -0.33 -13.03 -16.29
CA LYS A 26 0.92 -12.28 -16.14
C LYS A 26 1.06 -11.69 -14.75
N ILE A 27 2.29 -11.66 -14.28
CA ILE A 27 2.71 -10.91 -13.10
C ILE A 27 3.41 -9.62 -13.55
N GLN A 28 3.10 -8.52 -12.88
CA GLN A 28 3.83 -7.27 -12.96
C GLN A 28 4.25 -6.85 -11.55
N GLU A 29 5.46 -6.33 -11.41
CA GLU A 29 6.06 -5.97 -10.13
C GLU A 29 6.55 -4.52 -10.16
N TRP A 30 6.42 -3.84 -9.03
CA TRP A 30 6.94 -2.49 -8.81
C TRP A 30 7.83 -2.51 -7.57
N LYS A 31 9.12 -2.18 -7.75
CA LYS A 31 10.05 -2.04 -6.62
C LYS A 31 9.83 -0.72 -5.90
N LEU A 32 9.82 -0.77 -4.57
CA LEU A 32 9.70 0.42 -3.75
C LEU A 32 11.04 1.19 -3.70
N PRO A 33 11.01 2.53 -3.71
CA PRO A 33 12.21 3.35 -3.72
C PRO A 33 13.00 3.23 -2.40
N THR A 34 12.31 3.10 -1.26
CA THR A 34 12.99 2.86 0.01
C THR A 34 13.34 1.37 0.15
N PRO A 35 14.64 1.00 0.22
CA PRO A 35 15.06 -0.39 0.35
C PRO A 35 14.70 -0.96 1.72
N TRP A 36 14.53 -2.28 1.77
CA TRP A 36 14.25 -3.03 3.01
C TRP A 36 13.03 -2.49 3.80
N SER A 37 12.01 -2.01 3.09
CA SER A 37 10.77 -1.51 3.71
C SER A 37 9.87 -2.64 4.23
N ALA A 38 10.00 -3.84 3.65
CA ALA A 38 9.19 -5.01 3.98
C ALA A 38 7.67 -4.72 3.90
N PRO A 39 7.15 -4.38 2.70
CA PRO A 39 5.72 -4.15 2.52
C PRO A 39 4.94 -5.40 2.91
N TYR A 40 3.87 -5.24 3.70
CA TYR A 40 3.20 -6.37 4.34
C TYR A 40 1.77 -6.60 3.83
N HIS A 41 1.03 -5.53 3.56
CA HIS A 41 -0.34 -5.61 3.06
C HIS A 41 -0.58 -4.55 2.01
N VAL A 42 -1.37 -4.87 1.00
CA VAL A 42 -1.76 -3.96 -0.08
C VAL A 42 -3.28 -3.92 -0.24
N VAL A 43 -3.80 -2.75 -0.56
CA VAL A 43 -5.22 -2.50 -0.83
C VAL A 43 -5.35 -1.57 -2.04
N PRO A 44 -6.02 -2.00 -3.12
CA PRO A 44 -6.37 -1.10 -4.21
C PRO A 44 -7.51 -0.16 -3.77
N ASP A 45 -7.47 1.08 -4.23
CA ASP A 45 -8.52 2.07 -3.99
C ASP A 45 -9.48 2.24 -5.18
N LYS A 46 -10.49 3.11 -5.03
CA LYS A 46 -11.48 3.40 -6.07
C LYS A 46 -10.91 4.14 -7.30
N ASN A 47 -9.76 4.80 -7.16
CA ASN A 47 -9.10 5.54 -8.24
C ASN A 47 -8.17 4.61 -9.06
N GLY A 48 -7.91 3.41 -8.55
CA GLY A 48 -7.00 2.44 -9.14
C GLY A 48 -5.55 2.59 -8.65
N GLU A 49 -5.32 3.42 -7.65
CA GLU A 49 -4.04 3.49 -6.95
C GLU A 49 -3.94 2.37 -5.92
N ILE A 50 -2.71 1.99 -5.59
CA ILE A 50 -2.44 0.86 -4.71
C ILE A 50 -1.76 1.36 -3.45
N TRP A 51 -2.40 1.08 -2.32
CA TRP A 51 -1.92 1.48 -1.01
C TRP A 51 -1.26 0.31 -0.31
N ALA A 52 -0.06 0.51 0.21
CA ALA A 52 0.66 -0.49 0.98
C ALA A 52 1.19 0.09 2.30
N GLY A 53 1.42 -0.80 3.26
CA GLY A 53 2.08 -0.46 4.51
C GLY A 53 3.33 -1.30 4.73
N SER A 54 4.41 -0.64 5.14
CA SER A 54 5.74 -1.23 5.29
C SER A 54 6.07 -1.51 6.76
N MET A 55 6.45 -2.75 7.06
CA MET A 55 6.60 -3.24 8.44
C MET A 55 7.85 -2.68 9.13
N TRP A 56 8.94 -2.45 8.39
CA TRP A 56 10.23 -2.08 8.97
C TRP A 56 10.51 -0.58 8.97
N THR A 57 9.82 0.18 8.14
CA THR A 57 10.07 1.61 7.92
C THR A 57 8.91 2.52 8.32
N ASP A 58 7.75 1.94 8.67
CA ASP A 58 6.51 2.68 8.96
C ASP A 58 6.09 3.66 7.85
N LEU A 59 6.52 3.36 6.62
CA LEU A 59 6.09 4.05 5.41
C LEU A 59 4.75 3.49 4.94
N VAL A 60 3.83 4.41 4.63
CA VAL A 60 2.67 4.15 3.80
C VAL A 60 3.04 4.47 2.36
N THR A 61 2.84 3.52 1.46
CA THR A 61 3.12 3.67 0.03
C THR A 61 1.82 3.86 -0.73
N ARG A 62 1.76 4.86 -1.61
CA ARG A 62 0.74 5.01 -2.67
C ARG A 62 1.42 4.82 -4.02
N LEU A 63 0.98 3.84 -4.80
CA LEU A 63 1.48 3.53 -6.13
C LEU A 63 0.39 3.85 -7.17
N ASP A 64 0.72 4.65 -8.18
CA ASP A 64 -0.05 4.71 -9.42
C ASP A 64 0.48 3.65 -10.39
N PRO A 65 -0.25 2.55 -10.65
CA PRO A 65 0.23 1.48 -11.51
C PRO A 65 0.26 1.84 -12.99
N LYS A 66 -0.37 2.96 -13.42
CA LYS A 66 -0.35 3.41 -14.81
C LYS A 66 0.97 4.08 -15.16
N SER A 67 1.46 4.94 -14.28
CA SER A 67 2.73 5.65 -14.45
C SER A 67 3.92 4.95 -13.78
N GLY A 68 3.66 4.10 -12.79
CA GLY A 68 4.68 3.55 -11.90
C GLY A 68 5.16 4.53 -10.83
N GLN A 69 4.53 5.71 -10.71
CA GLN A 69 4.89 6.68 -9.69
C GLN A 69 4.56 6.15 -8.30
N VAL A 70 5.52 6.29 -7.39
CA VAL A 70 5.39 5.93 -5.99
C VAL A 70 5.50 7.17 -5.11
N THR A 71 4.59 7.32 -4.16
CA THR A 71 4.63 8.30 -3.07
C THR A 71 4.72 7.54 -1.75
N GLU A 72 5.66 7.94 -0.88
CA GLU A 72 5.83 7.35 0.45
C GLU A 72 5.58 8.39 1.53
N TYR A 73 4.74 8.04 2.50
CA TYR A 73 4.40 8.87 3.65
C TYR A 73 4.93 8.21 4.92
N LEU A 74 5.81 8.90 5.64
CA LEU A 74 6.31 8.44 6.93
C LEU A 74 5.28 8.73 8.02
N LEU A 75 4.86 7.69 8.76
CA LEU A 75 4.02 7.87 9.93
C LEU A 75 4.81 8.50 11.08
N PRO A 76 4.16 9.27 11.97
CA PRO A 76 4.84 10.06 13.01
C PRO A 76 5.38 9.21 14.19
N ARG A 77 5.24 7.89 14.15
CA ARG A 77 5.64 6.98 15.22
C ARG A 77 5.81 5.55 14.70
N GLU A 78 6.56 4.76 15.46
CA GLU A 78 6.69 3.33 15.18
C GLU A 78 5.33 2.63 15.25
N THR A 79 4.96 1.95 14.17
CA THR A 79 3.61 1.39 13.95
C THR A 79 3.67 -0.10 13.64
N ASN A 80 4.78 -0.58 13.06
CA ASN A 80 4.96 -1.94 12.57
C ASN A 80 3.81 -2.35 11.65
N ILE A 81 3.60 -1.63 10.55
CA ILE A 81 2.40 -1.76 9.73
C ILE A 81 2.25 -3.19 9.18
N ARG A 82 1.11 -3.85 9.46
CA ARG A 82 0.78 -5.19 8.92
C ARG A 82 -0.58 -5.30 8.25
N ARG A 83 -1.58 -4.52 8.70
CA ARG A 83 -2.90 -4.49 8.06
C ARG A 83 -3.30 -3.05 7.85
N VAL A 84 -3.76 -2.78 6.64
CA VAL A 84 -4.13 -1.44 6.18
C VAL A 84 -5.54 -1.48 5.59
N PHE A 85 -6.22 -0.34 5.65
CA PHE A 85 -7.55 -0.15 5.10
C PHE A 85 -7.60 1.17 4.36
N VAL A 86 -8.33 1.20 3.25
CA VAL A 86 -8.59 2.42 2.49
C VAL A 86 -10.09 2.69 2.54
N ASP A 87 -10.45 3.89 2.99
CA ASP A 87 -11.82 4.39 2.92
C ASP A 87 -12.04 5.05 1.56
N ASN A 88 -12.77 4.34 0.70
CA ASN A 88 -13.11 4.82 -0.64
C ASN A 88 -14.26 5.85 -0.66
N SER A 89 -14.89 6.14 0.48
CA SER A 89 -15.96 7.14 0.55
C SER A 89 -15.46 8.59 0.54
N THR A 90 -14.18 8.81 0.83
CA THR A 90 -13.54 10.13 0.87
C THR A 90 -12.83 10.50 -0.44
N THR A 91 -12.52 11.80 -0.62
CA THR A 91 -11.75 12.33 -1.76
C THR A 91 -10.87 13.50 -1.28
N PRO A 92 -9.53 13.37 -1.26
CA PRO A 92 -8.74 12.16 -1.56
C PRO A 92 -9.10 10.99 -0.64
N VAL A 93 -8.79 9.75 -1.05
CA VAL A 93 -9.09 8.57 -0.23
C VAL A 93 -8.34 8.62 1.09
N THR A 94 -8.94 8.09 2.15
CA THR A 94 -8.32 8.08 3.48
C THR A 94 -7.72 6.72 3.76
N PHE A 95 -6.46 6.72 4.22
CA PHE A 95 -5.78 5.52 4.64
C PHE A 95 -5.86 5.35 6.16
N TRP A 96 -6.16 4.12 6.60
CA TRP A 96 -6.27 3.74 8.00
C TRP A 96 -5.37 2.56 8.31
N VAL A 97 -4.71 2.62 9.46
CA VAL A 97 -3.84 1.55 9.94
C VAL A 97 -3.93 1.40 11.45
N GLY A 98 -3.95 0.16 11.93
CA GLY A 98 -3.75 -0.14 13.34
C GLY A 98 -2.26 -0.14 13.68
N ASN A 99 -1.88 0.50 14.78
CA ASN A 99 -0.53 0.36 15.31
C ASN A 99 -0.39 -1.02 15.94
N ASN A 100 0.48 -1.87 15.40
CA ASN A 100 0.66 -3.22 15.94
C ASN A 100 1.52 -3.26 17.21
N HIS A 101 2.31 -2.21 17.46
CA HIS A 101 3.15 -2.08 18.65
C HIS A 101 2.54 -1.12 19.70
N GLY A 102 1.36 -0.56 19.45
CA GLY A 102 0.72 0.40 20.34
C GLY A 102 -0.80 0.34 20.28
N ALA A 103 -1.48 0.78 21.33
CA ALA A 103 -2.94 0.77 21.39
C ALA A 103 -3.55 1.99 20.66
N SER A 104 -3.28 2.14 19.36
CA SER A 104 -3.77 3.29 18.58
C SER A 104 -4.12 2.93 17.13
N VAL A 105 -5.01 3.72 16.54
CA VAL A 105 -5.32 3.72 15.12
C VAL A 105 -4.81 5.03 14.53
N ILE A 106 -4.22 4.98 13.35
CA ILE A 106 -3.67 6.13 12.64
C ILE A 106 -4.49 6.35 11.37
N LYS A 107 -4.84 7.61 11.14
CA LYS A 107 -5.48 8.13 9.92
C LYS A 107 -4.44 8.91 9.13
N LEU A 108 -4.35 8.64 7.83
CA LEU A 108 -3.56 9.43 6.89
C LEU A 108 -4.49 9.97 5.82
N GLU A 109 -4.45 11.30 5.63
CA GLU A 109 -5.24 12.04 4.65
C GLU A 109 -4.26 12.76 3.70
N PRO A 110 -4.15 12.29 2.45
CA PRO A 110 -3.41 13.02 1.42
C PRO A 110 -4.06 14.38 1.16
N LEU A 111 -3.26 15.37 0.78
CA LEU A 111 -3.73 16.71 0.45
C LEU A 111 -3.97 16.90 -1.06
N ASP A 112 -3.56 15.92 -1.86
CA ASP A 112 -3.55 15.94 -3.32
C ASP A 112 -4.59 15.00 -3.94
#